data_AF-A0A968C075-F1
#
_entry.id   AF-A0A968C075-F1
#
_cell.length_a   1.000
_cell.length_b   1.000
_cell.length_c   1.000
_cell.angle_alpha   90.00
_cell.angle_beta   90.00
_cell.angle_gamma   90.00
#
_symmetry.space_group_name_H-M   'P 1'
#
loop_
_entity.id
_entity.type
_entity.pdbx_description
1 polymer ?
#
loop_
_entity_poly.entity_id
_entity_poly.type
_entity_poly.pdbx_seq_one_letter_code
_entity_poly.pdbx_strand_id
1 'polypeptide(L)'
;MNQVYESKHPLVRHKLTFLRQTDTGVRRFQELVWEMSTLLAYEALADLGLSETAVNTPLDEAAGHVLAERVALVPILRAGLGMVDPIWNLIPDAQVGHIGLYRDEETLQPVEYYCKLPQASQVDVCLLLDPMLATGGSTTAACNILKGHGI
;
A
#
# COMPACT_ATOMS: atom_id res chain seq x y z
N MET A 1 20.38 5.86 1.64
CA MET A 1 19.00 6.20 2.02
C MET A 1 18.27 7.01 0.93
N ASN A 2 18.75 7.06 -0.32
CA ASN A 2 18.17 7.91 -1.38
C ASN A 2 16.80 7.43 -1.92
N GLN A 3 16.24 6.34 -1.40
CA GLN A 3 14.92 5.80 -1.79
C GLN A 3 13.96 5.72 -0.59
N VAL A 4 14.23 6.48 0.48
CA VAL A 4 13.36 6.57 1.65
C VAL A 4 12.72 7.96 1.64
N TYR A 5 11.40 8.00 1.55
CA TYR A 5 10.61 9.22 1.55
C TYR A 5 9.87 9.33 2.89
N GLU A 6 10.36 10.20 3.78
CA GLU A 6 9.70 10.46 5.06
C GLU A 6 8.58 11.50 4.86
N SER A 7 7.34 11.13 5.22
CA SER A 7 6.25 12.10 5.30
C SER A 7 6.52 13.13 6.39
N LYS A 8 6.62 14.41 5.99
CA LYS A 8 6.77 15.53 6.93
C LYS A 8 5.43 16.18 7.28
N HIS A 9 4.32 15.60 6.85
CA HIS A 9 2.99 16.19 7.01
C HIS A 9 2.58 16.27 8.49
N PRO A 10 2.10 17.44 9.00
CA PRO A 10 1.75 17.60 10.41
C PRO A 10 0.71 16.60 10.92
N LEU A 11 -0.29 16.26 10.09
CA LEU A 11 -1.30 15.26 10.47
C LEU A 11 -0.73 13.84 10.57
N VAL A 12 0.26 13.48 9.74
CA VAL A 12 0.92 12.18 9.82
C VAL A 12 1.69 12.08 11.13
N ARG A 13 2.48 13.12 11.46
CA ARG A 13 3.22 13.20 12.73
C ARG A 13 2.30 13.15 13.95
N HIS A 14 1.20 13.90 13.92
CA HIS A 14 0.19 13.89 14.98
C HIS A 14 -0.42 12.49 15.19
N LYS A 15 -0.85 11.82 14.12
CA LYS A 15 -1.44 10.47 14.20
C LYS A 15 -0.41 9.43 14.65
N LEU A 16 0.84 9.56 14.19
CA LEU A 16 1.93 8.68 14.59
C LEU A 16 2.20 8.73 16.10
N THR A 17 2.06 9.90 16.73
CA THR A 17 2.14 10.02 18.19
C THR A 17 1.14 9.10 18.88
N PHE A 18 -0.13 9.11 18.45
CA PHE A 18 -1.16 8.26 19.06
C PHE A 18 -1.02 6.78 18.70
N LEU A 19 -0.51 6.43 17.52
CA LEU A 19 -0.18 5.04 17.19
C LEU A 19 0.92 4.48 18.09
N ARG A 20 1.84 5.33 18.58
CA ARG A 20 2.92 4.95 19.49
C ARG A 20 2.51 4.96 20.96
N GLN A 21 1.40 5.60 21.31
CA GLN A 21 0.92 5.73 22.68
C GLN A 21 0.41 4.38 23.21
N THR A 22 0.91 3.93 24.36
CA THR A 22 0.67 2.58 24.89
C THR A 22 -0.77 2.33 25.36
N ASP A 23 -1.49 3.40 25.70
CA ASP A 23 -2.89 3.40 26.15
C ASP A 23 -3.89 3.68 25.02
N THR A 24 -3.44 3.82 23.77
CA THR A 24 -4.34 3.90 22.62
C THR A 24 -5.11 2.58 22.47
N GLY A 25 -6.42 2.65 22.70
CA GLY A 25 -7.30 1.48 22.58
C GLY A 25 -7.38 0.93 21.16
N VAL A 26 -7.68 -0.36 21.04
CA VAL A 26 -7.68 -1.13 19.77
C VAL A 26 -8.48 -0.44 18.66
N ARG A 27 -9.71 0.03 18.97
CA ARG A 27 -10.55 0.71 17.98
C ARG A 27 -9.90 1.98 17.44
N ARG A 28 -9.33 2.80 18.35
CA ARG A 28 -8.66 4.04 17.95
C ARG A 28 -7.38 3.76 17.17
N PHE A 29 -6.64 2.71 17.54
CA PHE A 29 -5.47 2.27 16.79
C PHE A 29 -5.83 1.90 15.34
N GLN A 30 -6.90 1.12 15.14
CA GLN A 30 -7.38 0.75 13.81
C GLN A 30 -7.80 1.97 12.99
N GLU A 31 -8.54 2.90 13.59
CA GLU A 31 -8.91 4.18 12.95
C GLU A 31 -7.67 5.00 12.54
N LEU A 32 -6.65 5.05 13.39
CA LEU A 32 -5.42 5.78 13.09
C LEU A 32 -4.60 5.11 11.99
N VAL A 33 -4.52 3.78 11.95
CA VAL A 33 -3.88 3.04 10.83
C VAL A 33 -4.61 3.33 9.53
N TRP A 34 -5.95 3.34 9.56
CA TRP A 34 -6.77 3.69 8.41
C TRP A 34 -6.46 5.09 7.89
N GLU A 35 -6.60 6.09 8.77
CA GLU A 35 -6.33 7.50 8.46
C GLU A 35 -4.87 7.71 7.97
N MET A 36 -3.91 7.01 8.58
CA MET A 36 -2.49 7.11 8.20
C MET A 36 -2.23 6.49 6.82
N SER A 37 -2.84 5.34 6.52
CA SER A 37 -2.68 4.66 5.25
C SER A 37 -3.21 5.51 4.09
N THR A 38 -4.36 6.18 4.27
CA THR A 38 -4.89 7.14 3.29
C THR A 38 -3.91 8.28 3.02
N LEU A 39 -3.33 8.88 4.07
CA LEU A 39 -2.40 10.01 3.92
C LEU A 39 -1.08 9.59 3.25
N LEU A 40 -0.53 8.44 3.64
CA LEU A 40 0.70 7.92 3.05
C LEU A 40 0.51 7.50 1.60
N ALA A 41 -0.63 6.91 1.25
CA ALA A 41 -0.94 6.57 -0.13
C ALA A 41 -1.08 7.81 -1.01
N TYR A 42 -1.72 8.88 -0.53
CA TYR A 42 -1.78 10.14 -1.26
C TYR A 42 -0.38 10.68 -1.61
N GLU A 43 0.59 10.59 -0.70
CA GLU A 43 1.97 10.99 -0.96
C GLU A 43 2.71 9.98 -1.86
N ALA A 44 2.50 8.68 -1.65
CA ALA A 44 3.19 7.60 -2.37
C ALA A 44 2.73 7.41 -3.82
N LEU A 45 1.58 7.98 -4.20
CA LEU A 45 0.98 7.89 -5.54
C LEU A 45 1.09 9.20 -6.33
N ALA A 46 1.90 10.15 -5.84
CA ALA A 46 2.00 11.49 -6.41
C ALA A 46 2.64 11.52 -7.81
N ASP A 47 3.35 10.47 -8.20
CA ASP A 47 4.06 10.33 -9.47
C ASP A 47 3.37 9.37 -10.46
N LEU A 48 2.13 8.94 -10.16
CA LEU A 48 1.36 8.09 -11.09
C LEU A 48 1.13 8.77 -12.44
N GLY A 49 1.26 7.98 -13.50
CA GLY A 49 1.04 8.41 -14.88
C GLY A 49 -0.43 8.72 -15.18
N LEU A 50 -0.64 9.71 -16.05
CA LEU A 50 -1.96 10.11 -16.54
C LEU A 50 -2.07 9.93 -18.06
N SER A 51 -3.24 9.52 -18.53
CA SER A 51 -3.61 9.52 -19.94
C SER A 51 -4.65 10.61 -20.20
N GLU A 52 -4.49 11.35 -21.31
CA GLU A 52 -5.49 12.31 -21.76
C GLU A 52 -6.78 11.60 -22.22
N THR A 53 -7.92 12.22 -21.94
CA THR A 53 -9.23 11.76 -22.41
C THR A 53 -10.17 12.94 -22.62
N ALA A 54 -11.19 12.78 -23.45
CA ALA A 54 -12.27 13.75 -23.59
C ALA A 54 -13.51 13.26 -22.83
N VAL A 55 -14.16 14.16 -22.10
CA VAL A 55 -15.40 13.87 -21.35
C VAL A 55 -16.49 14.87 -21.70
N ASN A 56 -17.73 14.39 -21.73
CA ASN A 56 -18.89 15.27 -21.89
C ASN A 56 -19.30 15.81 -20.52
N THR A 57 -19.26 17.13 -20.37
CA THR A 57 -19.80 17.82 -19.18
C THR A 57 -21.24 18.26 -19.44
N PRO A 58 -21.99 18.72 -18.42
CA PRO A 58 -23.32 19.29 -18.63
C PRO A 58 -23.35 20.52 -19.56
N LEU A 59 -22.21 21.16 -19.82
CA LEU A 59 -22.11 22.37 -20.65
C LEU A 59 -21.56 22.09 -22.05
N ASP A 60 -20.49 21.30 -22.15
CA ASP A 60 -19.84 20.91 -23.42
C ASP A 60 -18.80 19.78 -23.21
N GLU A 61 -18.16 19.32 -24.29
CA GLU A 61 -16.99 18.46 -24.24
C GLU A 61 -15.79 19.20 -23.61
N ALA A 62 -15.04 18.49 -22.75
CA ALA A 62 -13.86 19.01 -22.07
C ALA A 62 -12.73 17.98 -22.06
N ALA A 63 -11.49 18.48 -22.16
CA ALA A 63 -10.31 17.66 -21.92
C ALA A 63 -10.19 17.29 -20.44
N GLY A 64 -9.79 16.05 -20.17
CA GLY A 64 -9.60 15.49 -18.84
C GLY A 64 -8.47 14.48 -18.82
N HIS A 65 -8.27 13.87 -17.66
CA HIS A 65 -7.24 12.86 -17.45
C HIS A 65 -7.81 11.67 -16.68
N VAL A 66 -7.29 10.49 -16.98
CA VAL A 66 -7.50 9.26 -16.21
C VAL A 66 -6.14 8.68 -15.83
N LEU A 67 -6.11 7.85 -14.78
CA LEU A 67 -4.90 7.11 -14.43
C LEU A 67 -4.49 6.21 -15.60
N ALA A 68 -3.23 6.29 -16.00
CA ALA A 68 -2.65 5.45 -17.06
C ALA A 68 -2.19 4.09 -16.53
N GLU A 69 -1.79 4.04 -15.27
CA GLU A 69 -1.17 2.87 -14.64
C GLU A 69 -2.17 2.06 -13.84
N ARG A 70 -2.04 0.72 -13.93
CA ARG A 70 -2.84 -0.23 -13.16
C ARG A 70 -2.12 -0.53 -11.85
N VAL A 71 -2.75 -0.16 -10.74
CA VAL A 71 -2.17 -0.29 -9.40
C VAL A 71 -2.58 -1.63 -8.79
N ALA A 72 -1.64 -2.30 -8.10
CA ALA A 72 -1.91 -3.45 -7.24
C ALA A 72 -1.59 -3.12 -5.78
N LEU A 73 -2.46 -3.56 -4.86
CA LEU A 73 -2.27 -3.49 -3.42
C LEU A 73 -1.92 -4.89 -2.90
N VAL A 74 -0.77 -5.04 -2.26
CA VAL A 74 -0.30 -6.32 -1.73
C VAL A 74 0.09 -6.17 -0.26
N PRO A 75 -0.82 -6.42 0.69
CA PRO A 75 -0.46 -6.49 2.10
C PRO A 75 0.39 -7.70 2.41
N ILE A 76 1.36 -7.51 3.31
CA ILE A 76 2.00 -8.62 4.03
C ILE A 76 1.12 -8.97 5.22
N LEU A 77 0.55 -10.17 5.20
CA LEU A 77 -0.32 -10.63 6.25
C LEU A 77 0.47 -10.87 7.54
N ARG A 78 -0.10 -10.56 8.71
CA ARG A 78 -1.46 -10.02 8.93
C ARG A 78 -1.49 -8.49 9.03
N ALA A 79 -0.37 -7.86 9.38
CA ALA A 79 -0.34 -6.46 9.79
C ALA A 79 -0.70 -5.49 8.65
N GLY A 80 -0.34 -5.81 7.41
CA GLY A 80 -0.67 -4.99 6.23
C GLY A 80 -2.16 -4.91 5.90
N LEU A 81 -2.99 -5.81 6.43
CA LEU A 81 -4.41 -5.88 6.06
C LEU A 81 -5.18 -4.59 6.40
N GLY A 82 -4.86 -3.94 7.52
CA GLY A 82 -5.49 -2.68 7.92
C GLY A 82 -5.19 -1.49 7.00
N MET A 83 -4.27 -1.66 6.05
CA MET A 83 -3.88 -0.63 5.09
C MET A 83 -4.56 -0.79 3.72
N VAL A 84 -5.21 -1.92 3.44
CA VAL A 84 -5.76 -2.19 2.09
C VAL A 84 -6.96 -1.31 1.80
N ASP A 85 -8.04 -1.49 2.56
CA ASP A 85 -9.29 -0.77 2.39
C ASP A 85 -9.17 0.77 2.35
N PRO A 86 -8.36 1.46 3.19
CA PRO A 86 -8.21 2.92 3.10
C PRO A 86 -7.58 3.37 1.79
N ILE A 87 -6.68 2.57 1.20
CA ILE A 87 -6.02 2.87 -0.06
C ILE A 87 -6.92 2.48 -1.24
N TRP A 88 -7.62 1.35 -1.12
CA TRP A 88 -8.57 0.91 -2.13
C TRP A 88 -9.74 1.88 -2.29
N ASN A 89 -10.16 2.57 -1.22
CA ASN A 89 -11.11 3.68 -1.31
C ASN A 89 -10.60 4.90 -2.10
N LEU A 90 -9.29 5.08 -2.23
CA LEU A 90 -8.71 6.13 -3.07
C LEU A 90 -8.61 5.70 -4.54
N ILE A 91 -8.33 4.41 -4.80
CA ILE A 91 -8.22 3.83 -6.15
C ILE A 91 -9.03 2.52 -6.21
N PRO A 92 -10.35 2.59 -6.46
CA PRO A 92 -11.22 1.41 -6.45
C PRO A 92 -10.89 0.37 -7.52
N ASP A 93 -10.26 0.77 -8.62
CA ASP A 93 -9.88 -0.12 -9.72
C ASP A 93 -8.59 -0.91 -9.43
N ALA A 94 -7.91 -0.62 -8.30
CA ALA A 94 -6.70 -1.32 -7.92
C ALA A 94 -6.95 -2.81 -7.68
N GLN A 95 -6.06 -3.65 -8.21
CA GLN A 95 -6.09 -5.09 -7.96
C GLN A 95 -5.58 -5.39 -6.55
N VAL A 96 -6.12 -6.42 -5.89
CA VAL A 96 -5.66 -6.80 -4.54
C VAL A 96 -5.04 -8.19 -4.58
N GLY A 97 -3.74 -8.25 -4.31
CA GLY A 97 -3.01 -9.49 -4.03
C GLY A 97 -2.82 -9.68 -2.53
N HIS A 98 -2.33 -10.84 -2.09
CA HIS A 98 -2.03 -11.08 -0.69
C HIS A 98 -0.80 -11.99 -0.58
N ILE A 99 0.10 -11.63 0.33
CA ILE A 99 1.26 -12.46 0.68
C ILE A 99 1.22 -12.75 2.18
N GLY A 100 1.19 -14.04 2.52
CA GLY A 100 1.28 -14.55 3.87
C GLY A 100 2.69 -15.04 4.19
N LEU A 101 3.39 -14.29 5.04
CA LEU A 101 4.70 -14.65 5.57
C LEU A 101 4.63 -14.74 7.09
N TYR A 102 5.25 -15.75 7.67
CA TYR A 102 5.65 -15.71 9.08
C TYR A 102 7.15 -15.96 9.19
N ARG A 103 7.71 -15.64 10.35
CA ARG A 103 9.11 -15.90 10.65
C ARG A 103 9.21 -17.20 11.43
N ASP A 104 9.98 -18.14 10.92
CA ASP A 104 10.35 -19.33 11.67
C ASP A 104 11.20 -18.92 12.89
N GLU A 105 10.82 -19.38 14.09
CA GLU A 105 11.42 -18.90 15.34
C GLU A 105 12.85 -19.43 15.56
N GLU A 106 13.21 -20.56 14.95
CA GLU A 106 14.52 -21.19 15.10
C GLU A 106 15.51 -20.67 14.06
N THR A 107 15.11 -20.69 12.79
CA THR A 107 15.96 -20.32 11.64
C THR A 107 15.92 -18.83 11.33
N LEU A 108 14.92 -18.12 11.87
CA LEU A 108 14.64 -16.71 11.61
C LEU A 108 14.33 -16.39 10.15
N GLN A 109 14.10 -17.41 9.32
CA GLN A 109 13.78 -17.29 7.90
C GLN A 109 12.28 -17.01 7.69
N PRO A 110 11.94 -16.25 6.64
CA PRO A 110 10.55 -16.06 6.24
C PRO A 110 10.01 -17.34 5.58
N VAL A 111 8.87 -17.82 6.06
CA VAL A 111 8.14 -18.96 5.49
C VAL A 111 6.86 -18.45 4.84
N GLU A 112 6.70 -18.75 3.56
CA GLU A 112 5.49 -18.47 2.79
C GLU A 112 4.41 -19.52 3.10
N TYR A 113 3.24 -19.06 3.52
CA TYR A 113 2.07 -19.93 3.76
C TYR A 113 0.89 -19.60 2.86
N TYR A 114 0.90 -18.44 2.20
CA TYR A 114 -0.14 -18.01 1.29
C TYR A 114 0.43 -17.02 0.28
N CYS A 115 0.14 -17.23 -1.01
CA CYS A 115 0.45 -16.27 -2.04
C CYS A 115 -0.66 -16.31 -3.09
N LYS A 116 -1.37 -15.20 -3.26
CA LYS A 116 -2.35 -15.03 -4.32
C LYS A 116 -2.21 -13.62 -4.87
N LEU A 117 -1.64 -13.51 -6.06
CA LEU A 117 -1.33 -12.25 -6.71
C LEU A 117 -2.19 -12.07 -7.98
N PRO A 118 -2.47 -10.83 -8.39
CA PRO A 118 -3.02 -10.55 -9.71
C PRO A 118 -2.05 -11.00 -10.81
N GLN A 119 -2.55 -11.10 -12.04
CA GLN A 119 -1.68 -11.40 -13.18
C GLN A 119 -0.73 -10.22 -13.41
N ALA A 120 0.56 -10.49 -13.60
CA ALA A 120 1.56 -9.45 -13.85
C ALA A 120 1.20 -8.54 -15.02
N SER A 121 0.54 -9.08 -16.05
CA SER A 121 0.06 -8.30 -17.19
C SER A 121 -1.02 -7.27 -16.84
N GLN A 122 -1.53 -7.24 -15.61
CA GLN A 122 -2.53 -6.30 -15.10
C GLN A 122 -1.96 -5.33 -14.05
N VAL A 123 -0.65 -5.33 -13.82
CA VAL A 123 -0.01 -4.52 -12.80
C VAL A 123 1.14 -3.72 -13.41
N ASP A 124 1.05 -2.40 -13.32
CA ASP A 124 2.14 -1.50 -13.70
C ASP A 124 2.86 -0.95 -12.45
N VAL A 125 2.11 -0.75 -11.36
CA VAL A 125 2.63 -0.28 -10.07
C VAL A 125 2.11 -1.17 -8.94
N CYS A 126 2.99 -1.65 -8.08
CA CYS A 126 2.63 -2.47 -6.92
C CYS A 126 2.96 -1.76 -5.60
N LEU A 127 1.94 -1.52 -4.77
CA LEU A 127 2.10 -1.06 -3.40
C LEU A 127 2.20 -2.27 -2.45
N LEU A 128 3.40 -2.56 -1.96
CA LEU A 128 3.63 -3.54 -0.90
C LEU A 128 3.34 -2.89 0.46
N LEU A 129 2.34 -3.41 1.18
CA LEU A 129 1.83 -2.78 2.41
C LEU A 129 2.29 -3.54 3.66
N ASP A 130 3.10 -2.88 4.49
CA ASP A 130 3.54 -3.39 5.79
C ASP A 130 3.75 -2.21 6.77
N PRO A 131 2.99 -2.12 7.88
CA PRO A 131 3.08 -0.99 8.80
C PRO A 131 4.39 -0.93 9.59
N MET A 132 5.17 -2.02 9.65
CA MET A 132 6.40 -2.08 10.46
C MET A 132 7.59 -2.67 9.71
N LEU A 133 8.44 -1.81 9.18
CA LEU A 133 9.73 -2.21 8.60
C LEU A 133 10.82 -2.28 9.70
N ALA A 134 10.97 -3.46 10.32
CA ALA A 134 11.98 -3.69 11.38
C ALA A 134 13.33 -4.14 10.82
N THR A 135 13.52 -5.46 10.64
CA THR A 135 14.75 -6.03 10.05
C THR A 135 14.71 -6.06 8.52
N GLY A 136 13.55 -5.84 7.91
CA GLY A 136 13.34 -5.92 6.46
C GLY A 136 13.24 -7.33 5.89
N GLY A 137 13.34 -8.39 6.71
CA GLY A 137 13.30 -9.77 6.23
C GLY A 137 12.02 -10.15 5.49
N SER A 138 10.85 -9.87 6.10
CA SER A 138 9.54 -10.14 5.48
C SER A 138 9.34 -9.32 4.21
N THR A 139 9.64 -8.02 4.23
CA THR A 139 9.51 -7.13 3.08
C THR A 139 10.43 -7.57 1.93
N THR A 140 11.67 -7.97 2.22
CA THR A 140 12.61 -8.46 1.20
C THR A 140 12.11 -9.76 0.57
N ALA A 141 11.60 -10.70 1.37
CA ALA A 141 11.01 -11.92 0.87
C ALA A 141 9.77 -11.65 0.00
N ALA A 142 8.89 -10.76 0.43
CA ALA A 142 7.72 -10.36 -0.35
C ALA A 142 8.12 -9.70 -1.69
N CYS A 143 9.12 -8.81 -1.71
CA CYS A 143 9.67 -8.25 -2.95
C CYS A 143 10.23 -9.31 -3.89
N ASN A 144 10.90 -10.34 -3.36
CA ASN A 144 11.41 -11.44 -4.18
C ASN A 144 10.28 -12.29 -4.76
N ILE A 145 9.22 -12.55 -3.99
CA ILE A 145 8.02 -13.25 -4.44
C ILE A 145 7.36 -12.47 -5.59
N LEU A 146 7.15 -11.16 -5.42
CA LEU A 146 6.58 -10.29 -6.46
C LEU A 146 7.39 -10.36 -7.75
N LYS A 147 8.71 -10.15 -7.67
CA LYS A 147 9.61 -10.21 -8.82
C LYS A 147 9.60 -11.59 -9.50
N GLY A 148 9.50 -12.66 -8.72
CA GLY A 148 9.36 -14.02 -9.24
C GLY A 148 8.07 -14.25 -10.04
N HIS A 149 7.01 -13.48 -9.74
CA HIS A 149 5.75 -13.47 -10.47
C HIS A 149 5.71 -12.46 -11.62
N GLY A 150 6.80 -11.71 -11.86
CA GLY A 150 6.89 -10.69 -12.89
C GLY A 150 6.24 -9.35 -12.52
N ILE A 151 5.98 -9.13 -11.23
CA ILE A 151 5.53 -7.85 -10.64
C ILE A 151 6.73 -7.16 -9.99
#